data_AF-A0A7W9PUZ8-F1
#
_entry.id   AF-A0A7W9PUZ8-F1
#
_cell.length_a   1.000
_cell.length_b   1.000
_cell.length_c   1.000
_cell.angle_alpha   90.00
_cell.angle_beta   90.00
_cell.angle_gamma   90.00
#
_symmetry.space_group_name_H-M   'P 1'
#
loop_
_entity.id
_entity.type
_entity.pdbx_description
1 polymer ?
#
loop_
_entity_poly.entity_id
_entity_poly.type
_entity_poly.pdbx_seq_one_letter_code
_entity_poly.pdbx_strand_id
1 'polypeptide(L)'
;MRNTARWAAALGLTAGAVCGPLIGAAVAAPGAAPSSLYAPSALVLTTGHGNDAATATPERAVTLNCAPSASGTHPAAVTACAELRAVGGDLGALKPAGDVACTKIYDPVVVTVQGVWQGKRVSYERTFGNTCARDAVGGSLFAF
;
A
#
# COMPACT_ATOMS: atom_id res chain seq x y z
N MET A 1 28.67 75.84 11.20
CA MET A 1 27.98 76.92 11.93
C MET A 1 27.70 76.42 13.34
N ARG A 2 27.96 77.29 14.32
CA ARG A 2 27.96 77.03 15.78
C ARG A 2 26.54 76.92 16.37
N ASN A 3 26.48 76.23 17.51
CA ASN A 3 25.61 76.48 18.68
C ASN A 3 24.12 76.09 18.56
N THR A 4 23.40 75.60 19.59
CA THR A 4 23.65 75.38 21.03
C THR A 4 22.46 74.63 21.65
N ALA A 5 22.77 73.69 22.54
CA ALA A 5 22.19 73.37 23.86
C ALA A 5 20.72 73.70 24.22
N ARG A 6 20.05 72.72 24.87
CA ARG A 6 19.47 72.75 26.26
C ARG A 6 18.46 71.60 26.44
N TRP A 7 18.80 70.55 27.22
CA TRP A 7 18.51 70.36 28.66
C TRP A 7 17.05 70.01 29.02
N ALA A 8 16.83 68.75 29.45
CA ALA A 8 15.97 68.27 30.56
C ALA A 8 16.01 66.71 30.53
N ALA A 9 16.62 66.01 31.51
CA ALA A 9 16.03 65.52 32.77
C ALA A 9 14.72 64.72 32.56
N ALA A 10 14.46 63.53 33.09
CA ALA A 10 15.15 62.59 33.99
C ALA A 10 14.33 61.28 34.04
N LEU A 11 14.87 60.25 34.72
CA LEU A 11 14.19 59.06 35.29
C LEU A 11 13.79 57.97 34.26
N GLY A 12 14.31 56.74 34.26
CA GLY A 12 14.83 55.92 35.36
C GLY A 12 13.84 54.80 35.66
N LEU A 13 14.02 53.63 35.03
CA LEU A 13 13.40 52.35 35.42
C LEU A 13 14.29 51.21 34.90
N THR A 14 15.17 50.71 35.78
CA THR A 14 16.00 49.54 35.54
C THR A 14 15.16 48.27 35.77
N ALA A 15 14.73 47.63 34.69
CA ALA A 15 14.21 46.26 34.75
C ALA A 15 15.40 45.28 34.68
N GLY A 16 15.76 44.67 35.81
CA GLY A 16 16.76 43.62 35.86
C GLY A 16 16.23 42.34 35.22
N ALA A 17 16.63 42.09 33.97
CA ALA A 17 16.44 40.78 33.34
C ALA A 17 17.53 39.84 33.82
N VAL A 18 17.18 38.90 34.71
CA VAL A 18 18.07 37.81 35.13
C VAL A 18 18.13 36.78 34.01
N CYS A 19 19.15 36.87 33.15
CA CYS A 19 19.49 35.81 32.20
C CYS A 19 20.15 34.64 32.95
N GLY A 20 19.36 33.64 33.33
CA GLY A 20 19.89 32.32 33.73
C GLY A 20 20.13 31.46 32.48
N PRO A 21 21.30 30.80 32.33
CA PRO A 21 21.53 29.88 31.21
C PRO A 21 20.75 28.59 31.45
N LEU A 22 19.65 28.41 30.73
CA LEU A 22 18.95 27.12 30.62
C LEU A 22 19.78 26.18 29.72
N ILE A 23 20.85 25.59 30.27
CA ILE A 23 21.54 24.48 29.61
C ILE A 23 20.78 23.20 30.00
N GLY A 24 19.63 23.00 29.36
CA GLY A 24 18.96 21.70 29.37
C GLY A 24 19.65 20.80 28.37
N ALA A 25 20.38 19.79 28.83
CA ALA A 25 20.85 18.71 27.97
C ALA A 25 19.61 17.95 27.47
N ALA A 26 19.21 18.21 26.22
CA ALA A 26 18.21 17.41 25.55
C ALA A 26 18.78 16.00 25.34
N VAL A 27 18.40 15.07 26.22
CA VAL A 27 18.66 13.65 25.99
C VAL A 27 17.76 13.27 24.82
N ALA A 28 18.37 13.10 23.64
CA ALA A 28 17.67 12.49 22.52
C ALA A 28 17.35 11.06 22.94
N ALA A 29 16.08 10.78 23.28
CA ALA A 29 15.61 9.42 23.38
C ALA A 29 16.00 8.71 22.08
N PRO A 30 16.51 7.47 22.12
CA PRO A 30 16.80 6.72 20.91
C PRO A 30 15.50 6.69 20.08
N GLY A 31 15.48 7.47 19.00
CA GLY A 31 14.40 7.43 18.04
C GLY A 31 14.30 6.00 17.54
N ALA A 32 13.08 5.45 17.54
CA ALA A 32 12.82 4.15 16.95
C ALA A 32 13.54 4.11 15.60
N ALA A 33 14.48 3.16 15.43
CA ALA A 33 15.20 3.00 14.18
C ALA A 33 14.17 2.96 13.05
N PRO A 34 14.39 3.67 11.93
CA PRO A 34 13.46 3.61 10.81
C PRO A 34 13.28 2.14 10.45
N SER A 35 12.04 1.66 10.48
CA SER A 35 11.69 0.35 10.00
C SER A 35 12.31 0.19 8.62
N SER A 36 13.24 -0.76 8.48
CA SER A 36 13.88 -1.11 7.21
C SER A 36 12.82 -1.08 6.09
N LEU A 37 13.12 -0.36 5.01
CA LEU A 37 12.23 -0.29 3.85
C LEU A 37 12.15 -1.70 3.24
N TYR A 38 11.09 -2.44 3.58
CA TYR A 38 10.80 -3.69 2.92
C TYR A 38 10.34 -3.40 1.48
N ALA A 39 10.64 -4.31 0.55
CA ALA A 39 10.17 -4.18 -0.81
C ALA A 39 8.62 -4.35 -0.84
N PRO A 40 7.85 -3.32 -1.23
CA PRO A 40 6.40 -3.31 -1.06
C PRO A 40 5.72 -4.40 -1.88
N SER A 41 4.65 -4.97 -1.33
CA SER A 41 3.78 -5.94 -2.01
C SER A 41 2.33 -5.51 -1.80
N ALA A 42 1.84 -4.65 -2.68
CA ALA A 42 0.53 -4.02 -2.60
C ALA A 42 -0.12 -4.08 -3.98
N LEU A 43 -1.26 -4.76 -4.05
CA LEU A 43 -1.96 -5.10 -5.27
C LEU A 43 -3.43 -4.70 -5.18
N VAL A 44 -4.00 -4.32 -6.32
CA VAL A 44 -5.43 -4.19 -6.54
C VAL A 44 -5.82 -5.30 -7.50
N LEU A 45 -6.84 -6.07 -7.12
CA LEU A 45 -7.40 -7.12 -7.94
C LEU A 45 -8.81 -6.71 -8.36
N THR A 46 -9.16 -6.92 -9.62
CA THR A 46 -10.51 -6.69 -10.12
C THR A 46 -11.03 -7.90 -10.87
N THR A 47 -12.34 -8.02 -10.97
CA THR A 47 -13.02 -9.01 -11.80
C THR A 47 -14.27 -8.40 -12.42
N GLY A 48 -14.61 -8.82 -13.64
CA GLY A 48 -15.86 -8.46 -14.32
C GLY A 48 -16.12 -9.38 -15.50
N HIS A 49 -17.38 -9.48 -15.93
CA HIS A 49 -17.74 -10.28 -17.09
C HIS A 49 -17.29 -9.57 -18.39
N GLY A 50 -16.71 -10.34 -19.30
CA GLY A 50 -16.16 -9.83 -20.55
C GLY A 50 -14.95 -10.64 -21.04
N ASN A 51 -14.52 -10.35 -22.26
CA ASN A 51 -13.43 -11.07 -22.91
C ASN A 51 -12.05 -10.44 -22.67
N ASP A 52 -12.00 -9.16 -22.29
CA ASP A 52 -10.78 -8.39 -22.04
C ASP A 52 -11.06 -7.26 -21.03
N ALA A 53 -10.03 -6.80 -20.32
CA ALA A 53 -10.23 -5.78 -19.29
C ALA A 53 -10.37 -4.37 -19.84
N ALA A 54 -10.06 -4.14 -21.12
CA ALA A 54 -10.21 -2.83 -21.75
C ALA A 54 -11.69 -2.47 -21.97
N THR A 55 -12.54 -3.48 -22.17
CA THR A 55 -13.97 -3.31 -22.44
C THR A 55 -14.87 -3.79 -21.30
N ALA A 56 -14.41 -4.70 -20.44
CA ALA A 56 -15.17 -5.16 -19.29
C ALA A 56 -15.27 -4.09 -18.21
N THR A 57 -16.47 -3.91 -17.65
CA THR A 57 -16.67 -3.09 -16.45
C THR A 57 -16.31 -3.89 -15.21
N PRO A 58 -15.41 -3.41 -14.33
CA PRO A 58 -15.14 -4.10 -13.06
C PRO A 58 -16.39 -4.18 -12.20
N GLU A 59 -16.78 -5.40 -11.82
CA GLU A 59 -17.93 -5.65 -10.94
C GLU A 59 -17.52 -5.68 -9.48
N ARG A 60 -16.29 -6.14 -9.23
CA ARG A 60 -15.69 -6.20 -7.89
C ARG A 60 -14.23 -5.80 -7.96
N ALA A 61 -13.77 -5.18 -6.87
CA ALA A 61 -12.38 -4.83 -6.68
C ALA A 61 -11.99 -5.03 -5.22
N VAL A 62 -10.80 -5.56 -4.98
CA VAL A 62 -10.23 -5.73 -3.64
C VAL A 62 -8.77 -5.30 -3.60
N THR A 63 -8.33 -4.90 -2.42
CA THR A 63 -6.93 -4.61 -2.13
C THR A 63 -6.30 -5.80 -1.44
N LEU A 64 -5.04 -6.08 -1.78
CA LEU A 64 -4.23 -7.12 -1.15
C LEU A 64 -2.83 -6.56 -0.88
N ASN A 65 -2.48 -6.48 0.40
CA ASN A 65 -1.15 -6.12 0.86
C ASN A 65 -0.51 -7.35 1.50
N CYS A 66 0.70 -7.72 1.08
CA CYS A 66 1.35 -8.96 1.50
C CYS A 66 2.62 -8.79 2.32
N ALA A 67 3.10 -7.55 2.46
CA ALA A 67 4.22 -7.23 3.33
C ALA A 67 3.97 -5.86 3.99
N PRO A 68 4.36 -5.64 5.26
CA PRO A 68 5.03 -6.60 6.14
C PRO A 68 4.12 -7.73 6.65
N SER A 69 2.80 -7.54 6.58
CA SER A 69 1.80 -8.55 6.92
C SER A 69 0.70 -8.58 5.86
N ALA A 70 -0.02 -9.71 5.81
CA ALA A 70 -1.17 -9.88 4.93
C ALA A 70 -2.35 -9.03 5.44
N SER A 71 -2.89 -8.15 4.59
CA SER A 71 -4.02 -7.27 4.89
C SER A 71 -4.69 -6.77 3.61
N GLY A 72 -5.73 -5.94 3.75
CA GLY A 72 -6.51 -5.38 2.64
C GLY A 72 -7.98 -5.80 2.73
N THR A 73 -8.74 -5.49 1.67
CA THR A 73 -10.16 -5.83 1.58
C THR A 73 -10.41 -7.23 1.00
N HIS A 74 -9.37 -7.93 0.56
CA HIS A 74 -9.47 -9.31 0.06
C HIS A 74 -9.95 -10.25 1.19
N PRO A 75 -11.01 -11.05 0.98
CA PRO A 75 -11.65 -11.85 2.04
C PRO A 75 -10.71 -12.91 2.64
N ALA A 76 -9.78 -13.44 1.84
CA ALA A 76 -8.78 -14.42 2.24
C ALA A 76 -7.33 -13.91 2.09
N ALA A 77 -7.03 -12.70 2.55
CA ALA A 77 -5.73 -12.04 2.32
C ALA A 77 -4.50 -12.90 2.69
N VAL A 78 -4.55 -13.63 3.81
CA VAL A 78 -3.43 -14.50 4.26
C VAL A 78 -3.16 -15.60 3.24
N THR A 79 -4.20 -16.29 2.78
CA THR A 79 -4.11 -17.39 1.80
C THR A 79 -3.69 -16.87 0.43
N ALA A 80 -4.28 -15.78 -0.05
CA ALA A 80 -3.94 -15.15 -1.32
C ALA A 80 -2.46 -14.73 -1.37
N CYS A 81 -1.95 -14.12 -0.29
CA CYS A 81 -0.52 -13.81 -0.19
C CYS A 81 0.37 -15.05 -0.14
N ALA A 82 -0.11 -16.17 0.40
CA ALA A 82 0.63 -17.43 0.41
C ALA A 82 0.71 -18.04 -0.99
N GLU A 83 -0.38 -17.99 -1.76
CA GLU A 83 -0.42 -18.44 -3.15
C GLU A 83 0.53 -17.64 -4.03
N LEU A 84 0.51 -16.30 -3.92
CA LEU A 84 1.46 -15.43 -4.63
C LEU A 84 2.91 -15.74 -4.24
N ARG A 85 3.20 -15.97 -2.95
CA ARG A 85 4.54 -16.39 -2.50
C ARG A 85 4.96 -17.73 -3.09
N ALA A 86 4.06 -18.71 -3.17
CA ALA A 86 4.35 -20.04 -3.71
C ALA A 86 4.79 -20.01 -5.18
N VAL A 87 4.28 -19.04 -5.95
CA VAL A 87 4.67 -18.81 -7.35
C VAL A 87 5.67 -17.67 -7.53
N GLY A 88 6.24 -17.12 -6.44
CA GLY A 88 7.18 -16.02 -6.51
C GLY A 88 6.62 -14.72 -7.11
N GLY A 89 5.30 -14.54 -7.11
CA GLY A 89 4.60 -13.43 -7.75
C GLY A 89 4.31 -13.63 -9.24
N ASP A 90 4.66 -14.78 -9.83
CA ASP A 90 4.27 -15.11 -11.21
C ASP A 90 2.82 -15.62 -11.27
N LEU A 91 1.91 -14.70 -11.55
CA LEU A 91 0.47 -14.97 -11.71
C LEU A 91 0.18 -15.96 -12.85
N GLY A 92 1.06 -16.08 -13.86
CA GLY A 92 0.91 -17.04 -14.95
C GLY A 92 1.21 -18.47 -14.52
N ALA A 93 1.98 -18.66 -13.45
CA ALA A 93 2.33 -19.97 -12.91
C ALA A 93 1.27 -20.54 -11.95
N LEU A 94 0.21 -19.78 -11.63
CA LEU A 94 -0.90 -20.26 -10.81
C LEU A 94 -1.64 -21.40 -11.50
N LYS A 95 -1.78 -22.51 -10.79
CA LYS A 95 -2.45 -23.72 -11.27
C LYS A 95 -3.85 -23.84 -10.67
N PRO A 96 -4.80 -24.44 -11.42
CA PRO A 96 -6.06 -24.87 -10.84
C PRO A 96 -5.86 -25.85 -9.68
N ALA A 97 -6.72 -25.79 -8.67
CA ALA A 97 -6.89 -26.87 -7.70
C ALA A 97 -7.26 -28.16 -8.46
N GLY A 98 -6.57 -29.26 -8.16
CA GLY A 98 -6.57 -30.47 -8.98
C GLY A 98 -7.88 -31.27 -8.98
N ASP A 99 -8.79 -30.95 -8.07
CA ASP A 99 -10.05 -31.65 -7.78
C ASP A 99 -11.29 -30.87 -8.23
N VAL A 100 -11.14 -29.69 -8.83
CA VAL A 100 -12.27 -28.86 -9.27
C VAL A 100 -12.67 -29.17 -10.71
N ALA A 101 -13.90 -29.62 -10.91
CA ALA A 101 -14.50 -29.86 -12.22
C ALA A 101 -15.49 -28.74 -12.57
N CYS A 102 -15.13 -27.92 -13.57
CA CYS A 102 -16.00 -26.85 -14.07
C CYS A 102 -16.75 -27.26 -15.33
N THR A 103 -18.00 -26.80 -15.44
CA THR A 103 -18.77 -26.91 -16.69
C THR A 103 -18.07 -26.15 -17.83
N LYS A 104 -18.40 -26.50 -19.07
CA LYS A 104 -17.85 -25.86 -20.27
C LYS A 104 -18.74 -24.73 -20.81
N ILE A 105 -19.62 -24.18 -19.96
CA ILE A 105 -20.34 -22.96 -20.31
C ILE A 105 -19.34 -21.84 -20.57
N TYR A 106 -19.56 -21.09 -21.65
CA TYR A 106 -18.77 -19.92 -21.97
C TYR A 106 -19.52 -18.68 -21.52
N ASP A 107 -19.09 -18.14 -20.38
CA ASP A 107 -19.58 -16.93 -19.75
C ASP A 107 -18.36 -16.19 -19.19
N PRO A 108 -17.60 -15.49 -20.05
CA PRO A 108 -16.22 -15.16 -19.79
C PRO A 108 -16.09 -14.13 -18.69
N VAL A 109 -15.08 -14.33 -17.84
CA VAL A 109 -14.76 -13.43 -16.73
C VAL A 109 -13.29 -13.06 -16.84
N VAL A 110 -13.03 -11.76 -16.91
CA VAL A 110 -11.67 -11.23 -16.88
C VAL A 110 -11.30 -10.82 -15.46
N VAL A 111 -10.05 -11.08 -15.08
CA VAL A 111 -9.44 -10.57 -13.86
C VAL A 111 -8.26 -9.68 -14.21
N THR A 112 -8.03 -8.65 -13.39
CA THR A 112 -6.79 -7.87 -13.45
C THR A 112 -6.09 -7.88 -12.10
N VAL A 113 -4.76 -7.80 -12.14
CA VAL A 113 -3.93 -7.57 -10.96
C VAL A 113 -2.95 -6.47 -11.29
N GLN A 114 -3.01 -5.38 -10.52
CA GLN A 114 -2.21 -4.18 -10.74
C GLN A 114 -1.52 -3.78 -9.44
N GLY A 115 -0.29 -3.28 -9.52
CA GLY A 115 0.42 -2.73 -8.36
C GLY A 115 1.88 -3.14 -8.32
N VAL A 116 2.34 -3.57 -7.15
CA VAL A 116 3.72 -4.01 -6.92
C VAL A 116 3.79 -5.31 -6.13
N TRP A 117 4.76 -6.16 -6.48
CA TRP A 117 5.12 -7.36 -5.73
C TRP A 117 6.62 -7.36 -5.47
N GLN A 118 7.02 -7.38 -4.20
CA GLN A 118 8.42 -7.28 -3.77
C GLN A 118 9.19 -6.17 -4.51
N GLY A 119 8.56 -4.99 -4.63
CA GLY A 119 9.14 -3.81 -5.29
C GLY A 119 9.12 -3.84 -6.83
N LYS A 120 8.66 -4.91 -7.47
CA LYS A 120 8.51 -5.00 -8.94
C LYS A 120 7.10 -4.62 -9.35
N ARG A 121 6.95 -3.83 -10.43
CA ARG A 121 5.63 -3.52 -10.99
C ARG A 121 4.95 -4.79 -11.50
N VAL A 122 3.67 -4.90 -11.19
CA VAL A 122 2.77 -5.95 -11.66
C VAL A 122 1.69 -5.29 -12.51
N SER A 123 1.54 -5.78 -13.73
CA SER A 123 0.37 -5.54 -14.58
C SER A 123 0.03 -6.87 -15.22
N TYR A 124 -1.11 -7.43 -14.83
CA TYR A 124 -1.55 -8.74 -15.25
C TYR A 124 -3.04 -8.71 -15.56
N GLU A 125 -3.40 -9.46 -16.59
CA GLU A 125 -4.77 -9.69 -17.01
C GLU A 125 -4.90 -11.16 -17.42
N ARG A 126 -6.05 -11.77 -17.10
CA ARG A 126 -6.40 -13.08 -17.62
C ARG A 126 -7.91 -13.22 -17.73
N THR A 127 -8.34 -13.76 -18.87
CA THR A 127 -9.73 -14.14 -19.11
C THR A 127 -9.92 -15.63 -18.86
N PHE A 128 -10.93 -15.98 -18.09
CA PHE A 128 -11.38 -17.34 -17.84
C PHE A 128 -12.70 -17.59 -18.58
N GLY A 129 -12.95 -18.83 -19.00
CA GLY A 129 -14.18 -19.16 -19.73
C GLY A 129 -15.45 -19.08 -18.89
N ASN A 130 -15.33 -19.14 -17.55
CA ASN A 130 -16.42 -18.93 -16.59
C ASN A 130 -15.86 -18.69 -15.17
N THR A 131 -16.74 -18.25 -14.26
CA THR A 131 -16.43 -18.00 -12.83
C THR A 131 -15.84 -19.22 -12.13
N CYS A 132 -16.35 -20.43 -12.38
CA CYS A 132 -15.79 -21.66 -11.79
C CYS A 132 -14.32 -21.84 -12.19
N ALA A 133 -13.99 -21.66 -13.47
CA ALA A 133 -12.62 -21.80 -13.95
C ALA A 133 -11.68 -20.73 -13.38
N ARG A 134 -12.18 -19.52 -13.13
CA ARG A 134 -11.46 -18.46 -12.40
C ARG A 134 -11.17 -18.88 -10.96
N ASP A 135 -12.21 -19.30 -10.23
CA ASP A 135 -12.13 -19.64 -8.81
C ASP A 135 -11.29 -20.89 -8.54
N ALA A 136 -11.23 -21.80 -9.52
CA ALA A 136 -10.36 -22.96 -9.47
C ALA A 136 -8.87 -22.59 -9.45
N VAL A 137 -8.46 -21.46 -10.06
CA VAL A 137 -7.05 -21.06 -10.20
C VAL A 137 -6.56 -20.33 -8.96
N GLY A 138 -5.59 -20.94 -8.26
CA GLY A 138 -5.01 -20.37 -7.04
C GLY A 138 -6.11 -20.13 -6.01
N GLY A 139 -6.59 -21.22 -5.40
CA GLY A 139 -7.88 -21.42 -4.71
C GLY A 139 -8.44 -20.33 -3.79
N SER A 140 -7.75 -19.23 -3.53
CA SER A 140 -8.31 -18.05 -2.87
C SER A 140 -8.07 -16.71 -3.57
N LEU A 141 -7.01 -16.55 -4.39
CA LEU A 141 -6.56 -15.26 -4.93
C LEU A 141 -7.61 -14.54 -5.79
N PHE A 142 -8.41 -15.28 -6.56
CA PHE A 142 -9.43 -14.71 -7.44
C PHE A 142 -10.87 -14.91 -6.94
N ALA A 143 -11.06 -15.46 -5.73
CA ALA A 143 -12.36 -15.79 -5.16
C ALA A 143 -12.90 -14.66 -4.25
N PHE A 144 -13.31 -13.53 -4.84
CA PHE A 144 -13.84 -12.35 -4.12
C PHE A 144 -15.06 -11.67 -4.81
#